data_AF-A0AAW0KAZ8-F1
#
_entry.id   AF-A0AAW0KAZ8-F1
#
_cell.length_a   1.000
_cell.length_b   1.000
_cell.length_c   1.000
_cell.angle_alpha   90.00
_cell.angle_beta   90.00
_cell.angle_gamma   90.00
#
_symmetry.space_group_name_H-M   'P 1'
#
loop_
_entity.id
_entity.type
_entity.pdbx_description
1 polymer ?
#
loop_
_entity_poly.entity_id
_entity_poly.type
_entity_poly.pdbx_seq_one_letter_code
_entity_poly.pdbx_strand_id
1 'polypeptide(L)'
;MGYLMRLDRCRFGVAVELAACEAEASDGIVVVLKEAGNRLLNPHSSIDDLLTLLDEVENLLGYMEQVPSKSMRDALFPSVKALINNKLLRHAKMDVKVAAVSCIIEITRITNIRMSK
;
A
#
# COMPACT_ATOMS: atom_id res chain seq x y z
N MET A 1 -3.48 -6.92 -19.87
CA MET A 1 -3.52 -5.45 -20.15
C MET A 1 -3.82 -4.59 -18.92
N GLY A 2 -4.40 -5.11 -17.83
CA GLY A 2 -4.75 -4.29 -16.64
C GLY A 2 -3.58 -3.80 -15.78
N TYR A 3 -2.44 -4.51 -15.73
CA TYR A 3 -1.31 -4.12 -14.87
C TYR A 3 -0.45 -2.98 -15.43
N LEU A 4 -0.41 -2.80 -16.76
CA LEU A 4 0.30 -1.67 -17.37
C LEU A 4 -0.36 -0.34 -16.98
N MET A 5 -1.69 -0.31 -16.86
CA MET A 5 -2.43 0.88 -16.41
C MET A 5 -2.22 1.21 -14.92
N ARG A 6 -1.75 0.27 -14.08
CA ARG A 6 -1.47 0.57 -12.66
C ARG A 6 -0.19 1.38 -12.48
N LEU A 7 0.85 1.13 -13.29
CA LEU A 7 2.08 1.93 -13.28
C LEU A 7 1.86 3.36 -13.80
N ASP A 8 0.82 3.59 -14.61
CA ASP A 8 0.43 4.93 -15.10
C ASP A 8 -0.39 5.75 -14.08
N ARG A 9 -0.88 5.14 -13.00
CA ARG A 9 -1.66 5.86 -11.97
C ARG A 9 -0.80 6.79 -11.10
N CYS A 10 0.53 6.74 -11.24
CA CYS A 10 1.45 7.65 -10.57
C CYS A 10 1.39 9.12 -11.04
N ARG A 11 0.51 9.52 -11.98
CA ARG A 11 0.58 10.91 -12.52
C ARG A 11 -0.70 11.63 -12.93
N PHE A 12 -1.90 11.27 -12.46
CA PHE A 12 -3.06 12.12 -12.67
C PHE A 12 -3.88 12.28 -11.39
N GLY A 13 -3.66 13.41 -10.72
CA GLY A 13 -4.56 13.90 -9.69
C GLY A 13 -5.87 14.40 -10.30
N VAL A 14 -6.98 14.13 -9.62
CA VAL A 14 -8.16 14.99 -9.66
C VAL A 14 -8.64 15.16 -8.22
N ALA A 15 -8.73 16.42 -7.84
CA ALA A 15 -9.08 16.94 -6.53
C ALA A 15 -10.46 16.49 -6.06
N VAL A 16 -10.60 16.30 -4.74
CA VAL A 16 -11.85 16.56 -4.04
C VAL A 16 -11.50 17.48 -2.87
N GLU A 17 -11.86 18.76 -3.03
CA GLU A 17 -11.90 19.70 -1.94
C GLU A 17 -13.37 20.01 -1.64
N LEU A 18 -13.86 19.47 -0.53
CA LEU A 18 -14.89 20.13 0.27
C LEU A 18 -14.69 19.75 1.74
N ALA A 19 -14.50 20.78 2.55
CA ALA A 19 -14.00 20.75 3.91
C ALA A 19 -15.02 20.27 4.97
N ALA A 20 -14.46 19.98 6.16
CA ALA A 20 -15.06 19.92 7.50
C ALA A 20 -15.61 18.56 8.00
N CYS A 21 -14.69 17.70 8.48
CA CYS A 21 -14.70 17.20 9.86
C CYS A 21 -13.29 16.68 10.20
N GLU A 22 -12.44 17.57 10.71
CA GLU A 22 -11.04 17.28 11.05
C GLU A 22 -10.95 16.42 12.33
N ALA A 23 -10.01 15.46 12.33
CA ALA A 23 -9.48 14.61 13.42
C ALA A 23 -9.91 13.13 13.53
N GLU A 24 -11.03 12.66 12.98
CA GLU A 24 -11.48 11.26 13.18
C GLU A 24 -11.35 10.34 11.96
N ALA A 25 -10.93 10.86 10.79
CA ALA A 25 -10.78 10.06 9.56
C ALA A 25 -9.39 9.42 9.38
N SER A 26 -8.35 9.96 10.03
CA SER A 26 -6.98 9.48 9.85
C SER A 26 -6.70 8.16 10.58
N ASP A 27 -7.45 7.81 11.63
CA ASP A 27 -7.22 6.57 12.39
C ASP A 27 -7.85 5.35 11.68
N GLY A 28 -8.98 5.53 11.00
CA GLY A 28 -9.67 4.45 10.28
C GLY A 28 -8.81 3.82 9.19
N ILE A 29 -8.08 4.62 8.40
CA ILE A 29 -7.18 4.13 7.35
C ILE A 29 -6.02 3.33 7.95
N VAL A 30 -5.48 3.78 9.09
CA VAL A 30 -4.37 3.11 9.80
C VAL A 30 -4.79 1.73 10.29
N VAL A 31 -6.00 1.61 10.82
CA VAL A 31 -6.55 0.32 11.27
C VAL A 31 -6.76 -0.64 10.10
N VAL A 32 -7.36 -0.16 9.01
CA VAL A 32 -7.64 -0.99 7.82
C VAL A 32 -6.35 -1.45 7.15
N LEU A 33 -5.35 -0.56 7.02
CA LEU A 33 -4.05 -0.90 6.45
C LEU A 33 -3.34 -1.98 7.27
N LYS A 34 -3.39 -1.87 8.60
CA LYS A 34 -2.79 -2.86 9.50
C LYS A 34 -3.43 -4.23 9.29
N GLU A 35 -4.76 -4.29 9.17
CA GLU A 35 -5.48 -5.54 8.96
C GLU A 35 -5.21 -6.14 7.56
N ALA A 36 -5.23 -5.31 6.51
CA ALA A 36 -4.87 -5.75 5.17
C ALA A 36 -3.42 -6.27 5.10
N GLY A 37 -2.49 -5.60 5.77
CA GLY A 37 -1.11 -6.06 5.91
C GLY A 37 -1.00 -7.39 6.68
N ASN A 38 -1.80 -7.60 7.71
CA ASN A 38 -1.86 -8.89 8.43
C ASN A 38 -2.40 -10.01 7.53
N ARG A 39 -3.42 -9.73 6.72
CA ARG A 39 -3.95 -10.66 5.72
C ARG A 39 -2.86 -11.03 4.70
N LEU A 40 -2.02 -10.09 4.26
CA LEU A 40 -0.89 -10.36 3.36
C LEU A 40 0.18 -11.28 3.97
N LEU A 41 0.33 -11.32 5.30
CA LEU A 41 1.28 -12.22 5.96
C LEU A 41 0.89 -13.70 5.82
N ASN A 42 -0.40 -13.98 5.65
CA ASN A 42 -0.93 -15.32 5.42
C ASN A 42 -1.29 -15.47 3.94
N PRO A 43 -0.49 -16.19 3.14
CA PRO A 43 -0.73 -16.26 1.71
C PRO A 43 -2.10 -16.88 1.40
N HIS A 44 -2.96 -16.11 0.74
CA HIS A 44 -4.23 -16.56 0.20
C HIS A 44 -4.00 -17.67 -0.84
N SER A 45 -4.86 -18.69 -0.85
CA SER A 45 -4.77 -19.82 -1.79
C SER A 45 -5.12 -19.42 -3.23
N SER A 46 -5.91 -18.35 -3.40
CA SER A 46 -6.31 -17.81 -4.70
C SER A 46 -5.40 -16.65 -5.12
N ILE A 47 -5.00 -16.67 -6.40
CA ILE A 47 -4.19 -15.60 -7.00
C ILE A 47 -5.01 -14.32 -7.16
N ASP A 48 -6.29 -14.42 -7.52
CA ASP A 48 -7.16 -13.26 -7.70
C ASP A 48 -7.45 -12.55 -6.37
N ASP A 49 -7.61 -13.31 -5.30
CA ASP A 49 -7.77 -12.76 -3.94
C ASP A 49 -6.49 -12.06 -3.48
N LEU A 50 -5.33 -12.64 -3.77
CA LEU A 50 -4.03 -12.03 -3.47
C LEU A 50 -3.83 -10.71 -4.23
N LEU A 51 -4.20 -10.68 -5.51
CA LEU A 51 -4.09 -9.48 -6.34
C LEU A 51 -5.07 -8.38 -5.91
N THR A 52 -6.27 -8.77 -5.48
CA THR A 52 -7.26 -7.84 -4.91
C THR A 52 -6.75 -7.25 -3.60
N LEU A 53 -6.13 -8.06 -2.74
CA LEU A 53 -5.54 -7.60 -1.49
C LEU A 53 -4.33 -6.68 -1.71
N LEU A 54 -3.49 -6.96 -2.71
CA LEU A 54 -2.37 -6.07 -3.07
C LEU A 54 -2.87 -4.74 -3.63
N ASP A 55 -3.94 -4.73 -4.43
CA ASP A 55 -4.58 -3.49 -4.92
C ASP A 55 -5.21 -2.69 -3.77
N GLU A 56 -5.86 -3.36 -2.81
CA GLU A 56 -6.38 -2.74 -1.59
C GLU A 56 -5.26 -2.04 -0.80
N VAL A 57 -4.14 -2.74 -0.56
CA VAL A 57 -2.99 -2.18 0.16
C VAL A 57 -2.35 -1.04 -0.61
N GLU A 58 -2.16 -1.17 -1.92
CA GLU A 58 -1.64 -0.10 -2.79
C GLU A 58 -2.50 1.17 -2.70
N ASN A 59 -3.82 1.02 -2.82
CA ASN A 59 -4.75 2.15 -2.72
C ASN A 59 -4.68 2.83 -1.35
N LEU A 60 -4.65 2.04 -0.26
CA LEU A 60 -4.51 2.58 1.11
C LEU A 60 -3.21 3.35 1.29
N LEU A 61 -2.10 2.86 0.76
CA LEU A 61 -0.81 3.54 0.77
C LEU A 61 -0.84 4.84 -0.07
N GLY A 62 -1.58 4.86 -1.17
CA GLY A 62 -1.76 6.05 -2.01
C GLY A 62 -2.41 7.23 -1.28
N TYR A 63 -3.32 6.95 -0.33
CA TYR A 63 -3.97 7.98 0.49
C TYR A 63 -3.11 8.49 1.66
N MET A 64 -1.99 7.84 1.96
CA MET A 64 -1.18 8.22 3.12
C MET A 64 -0.34 9.46 2.85
N GLU A 65 -0.39 10.37 3.81
CA GLU A 65 0.49 11.53 3.84
C GLU A 65 1.96 11.12 3.96
N GLN A 66 2.78 11.94 3.33
CA GLN A 66 4.22 11.83 3.17
C GLN A 66 5.01 11.94 4.51
N VAL A 67 4.35 12.36 5.60
CA VAL A 67 4.91 12.34 6.96
C VAL A 67 4.12 11.35 7.82
N PRO A 68 4.46 10.05 7.80
CA PRO A 68 3.71 9.07 8.54
C PRO A 68 3.85 9.32 10.04
N SER A 69 2.72 9.48 10.71
CA SER A 69 2.64 9.49 12.17
C SER A 69 3.19 8.18 12.75
N LYS A 70 3.44 8.14 14.07
CA LYS A 70 3.93 6.91 14.71
C LYS A 70 2.98 5.72 14.50
N SER A 71 1.66 5.95 14.60
CA SER A 71 0.65 4.92 14.36
C SER A 71 0.63 4.45 12.91
N MET A 72 0.80 5.35 11.94
CA MET A 72 0.92 4.99 10.52
C MET A 72 2.12 4.08 10.26
N ARG A 73 3.28 4.37 10.86
CA ARG A 73 4.46 3.50 10.74
C ARG A 73 4.23 2.11 11.33
N ASP A 74 3.54 2.04 12.46
CA ASP A 74 3.20 0.75 13.09
C ASP A 74 2.20 -0.05 12.23
N ALA A 75 1.28 0.61 11.53
CA ALA A 75 0.36 -0.02 10.59
C ALA A 75 1.01 -0.44 9.26
N LEU A 76 2.10 0.21 8.84
CA LEU A 76 2.89 -0.18 7.68
C LEU A 76 3.69 -1.47 7.92
N PHE A 77 4.03 -1.75 9.18
CA PHE A 77 4.95 -2.84 9.53
C PHE A 77 4.49 -4.23 9.03
N PRO A 78 3.22 -4.65 9.20
CA PRO A 78 2.74 -5.91 8.63
C PRO A 78 2.87 -5.99 7.11
N SER A 79 2.50 -4.91 6.40
CA SER A 79 2.58 -4.82 4.94
C SER A 79 4.02 -4.89 4.45
N VAL A 80 4.94 -4.12 5.05
CA VAL A 80 6.38 -4.19 4.75
C VAL A 80 6.89 -5.61 4.95
N LYS A 81 6.58 -6.22 6.10
CA LYS A 81 7.02 -7.58 6.43
C LYS A 81 6.50 -8.62 5.44
N ALA A 82 5.27 -8.46 4.96
CA ALA A 82 4.70 -9.33 3.93
C ALA A 82 5.36 -9.13 2.56
N LEU A 83 5.59 -7.88 2.15
CA LEU A 83 6.15 -7.52 0.85
C LEU A 83 7.63 -7.87 0.69
N ILE A 84 8.43 -7.72 1.75
CA ILE A 84 9.83 -8.17 1.76
C ILE A 84 9.96 -9.70 1.87
N ASN A 85 8.88 -10.40 2.21
CA ASN A 85 8.89 -11.84 2.21
C ASN A 85 9.05 -12.33 0.76
N ASN A 86 10.12 -13.09 0.52
CA ASN A 86 10.47 -13.62 -0.78
C ASN A 86 9.32 -14.35 -1.49
N LYS A 87 8.28 -14.80 -0.78
CA LYS A 87 7.09 -15.45 -1.36
C LYS A 87 6.38 -14.60 -2.41
N LEU A 88 6.23 -13.29 -2.21
CA LEU A 88 5.54 -12.41 -3.17
C LEU A 88 6.43 -12.05 -4.35
N LEU A 89 7.70 -11.71 -4.09
CA LEU A 89 8.66 -11.33 -5.12
C LEU A 89 9.12 -12.53 -5.99
N ARG A 90 9.06 -13.76 -5.47
CA ARG A 90 9.36 -15.00 -6.19
C ARG A 90 8.12 -15.71 -6.73
N HIS A 91 6.95 -15.09 -6.65
CA HIS A 91 5.71 -15.69 -7.13
C HIS A 91 5.79 -16.03 -8.63
N ALA A 92 5.18 -17.13 -9.07
CA ALA A 92 5.28 -17.56 -10.48
C ALA A 92 4.60 -16.59 -11.45
N LYS A 93 3.59 -15.85 -10.99
CA LYS A 93 2.85 -14.86 -11.78
C LYS A 93 3.51 -13.49 -11.73
N MET A 94 3.76 -12.91 -12.90
CA MET A 94 4.35 -11.56 -13.04
C MET A 94 3.47 -10.47 -12.42
N ASP A 95 2.16 -10.59 -12.58
CA ASP A 95 1.17 -9.64 -12.07
C ASP A 95 1.26 -9.43 -10.55
N VAL A 96 1.50 -10.52 -9.80
CA VAL A 96 1.71 -10.48 -8.34
C VAL A 96 3.00 -9.73 -8.01
N LYS A 97 4.07 -9.94 -8.80
CA LYS A 97 5.34 -9.23 -8.59
C LYS A 97 5.21 -7.74 -8.86
N VAL A 98 4.55 -7.37 -9.96
CA VAL A 98 4.32 -5.95 -10.32
C VAL A 98 3.53 -5.25 -9.23
N ALA A 99 2.45 -5.86 -8.75
CA ALA A 99 1.64 -5.29 -7.66
C ALA A 99 2.44 -5.17 -6.34
N ALA A 100 3.25 -6.18 -5.98
CA ALA A 100 4.11 -6.12 -4.81
C ALA A 100 5.18 -5.01 -4.92
N VAL A 101 5.79 -4.84 -6.10
CA VAL A 101 6.75 -3.75 -6.35
C VAL A 101 6.07 -2.39 -6.27
N SER A 102 4.85 -2.25 -6.80
CA SER A 102 4.07 -1.01 -6.68
C SER A 102 3.84 -0.62 -5.21
N CYS A 103 3.42 -1.57 -4.38
CA CYS A 103 3.26 -1.34 -2.94
C CYS A 103 4.59 -0.92 -2.26
N ILE A 104 5.72 -1.50 -2.65
CA ILE A 104 7.05 -1.14 -2.10
C ILE A 104 7.43 0.30 -2.50
N ILE A 105 7.14 0.71 -3.73
CA ILE A 105 7.37 2.08 -4.21
C ILE A 105 6.56 3.07 -3.37
N GLU A 106 5.27 2.78 -3.12
CA GLU A 106 4.42 3.65 -2.31
C GLU A 106 4.88 3.73 -0.85
N ILE A 107 5.27 2.60 -0.24
CA ILE A 107 5.88 2.60 1.09
C ILE A 107 7.16 3.45 1.13
N THR A 108 7.96 3.38 0.07
CA THR A 108 9.18 4.21 -0.06
C THR A 108 8.81 5.69 -0.19
N ARG A 109 7.76 6.04 -0.96
CA ARG A 109 7.21 7.41 -1.04
C ARG A 109 6.78 7.95 0.32
N ILE A 110 6.15 7.12 1.16
CA ILE A 110 5.66 7.51 2.50
C ILE A 110 6.81 7.62 3.51
N THR A 111 7.78 6.70 3.46
CA THR A 111 8.86 6.65 4.46
C THR A 111 10.03 7.58 4.16
N ASN A 112 10.26 7.91 2.89
CA ASN A 112 11.47 8.59 2.43
C ASN A 112 11.36 10.12 2.42
N ILE A 113 10.94 10.70 3.55
CA ILE A 113 11.16 12.12 3.87
C ILE A 113 12.09 12.23 5.06
N ARG A 114 13.34 11.80 4.86
CA ARG A 114 14.49 12.30 5.65
C ARG A 114 15.88 12.03 5.06
N MET A 115 16.01 11.75 3.77
CA MET A 115 17.34 11.59 3.14
C MET A 115 17.95 12.87 2.56
N SER A 116 17.47 14.04 2.98
CA SER A 116 18.17 15.32 2.75
C SER A 116 18.37 16.04 4.09
N LYS A 117 19.38 15.61 4.84
CA LYS A 117 20.07 16.45 5.81
C LYS A 117 21.56 16.22 5.70
#